data_AF-A0A9C9KNW7-F1
#
_entry.id   AF-A0A9C9KNW7-F1
#
_cell.length_a   1.000
_cell.length_b   1.000
_cell.length_c   1.000
_cell.angle_alpha   90.00
_cell.angle_beta   90.00
_cell.angle_gamma   90.00
#
_symmetry.space_group_name_H-M   'P 1'
#
loop_
_entity.id
_entity.type
_entity.pdbx_description
1 polymer ?
#
loop_
_entity_poly.entity_id
_entity_poly.type
_entity_poly.pdbx_seq_one_letter_code
_entity_poly.pdbx_strand_id
1 'polypeptide(L)'
;QGMEVSVATSKRPYRLQLQFANPYAYQGAQMIAEFDQLVRTLLTCRHTGQLNDEPATASISHSARRVRASFSVPQGYRSFGLDRKKLQQAGEFDQRVSRFMRDIPEDVLSGEQRAPITPRKIHFPKQSHRPSSLKSQPSLPGKSSSSDENHDT
;
A
#
# COMPACT_ATOMS: atom_id res chain seq x y z
N GLN A 1 -31.40 27.99 8.38
CA GLN A 1 -30.29 27.37 9.15
C GLN A 1 -29.98 26.03 8.51
N GLY A 2 -28.72 25.77 8.14
CA GLY A 2 -28.31 24.51 7.51
C GLY A 2 -27.84 23.49 8.56
N MET A 3 -28.13 22.21 8.34
CA MET A 3 -27.64 21.11 9.18
C MET A 3 -26.25 20.69 8.71
N GLU A 4 -25.26 20.72 9.58
CA GLU A 4 -23.92 20.20 9.31
C GLU A 4 -23.92 18.68 9.51
N VAL A 5 -23.50 17.93 8.48
CA VAL A 5 -23.42 16.46 8.55
C VAL A 5 -21.98 16.01 8.40
N SER A 6 -21.46 15.34 9.42
CA SER A 6 -20.15 14.68 9.38
C SER A 6 -20.23 13.34 8.63
N VAL A 7 -19.12 12.91 8.02
CA VAL A 7 -19.01 11.58 7.39
C VAL A 7 -19.28 10.48 8.41
N ALA A 8 -20.16 9.54 8.05
CA ALA A 8 -20.53 8.42 8.89
C ALA A 8 -19.33 7.51 9.21
N THR A 9 -19.41 6.83 10.35
CA THR A 9 -18.40 5.88 10.81
C THR A 9 -18.97 4.47 10.89
N SER A 10 -18.11 3.47 10.72
CA SER A 10 -18.51 2.07 10.82
C SER A 10 -18.85 1.71 12.27
N LYS A 11 -20.01 1.08 12.49
CA LYS A 11 -20.43 0.60 13.82
C LYS A 11 -19.45 -0.42 14.42
N ARG A 12 -18.80 -1.21 13.57
CA ARG A 12 -17.78 -2.21 13.94
C ARG A 12 -16.54 -2.02 13.06
N PRO A 13 -15.64 -1.09 13.42
CA PRO A 13 -14.42 -0.88 12.67
C PRO A 13 -13.46 -2.07 12.87
N TYR A 14 -12.86 -2.55 11.78
CA TYR A 14 -11.87 -3.61 11.84
C TYR A 14 -10.45 -2.99 11.95
N ARG A 15 -9.63 -3.50 12.87
CA ARG A 15 -8.24 -3.03 13.07
C ARG A 15 -7.28 -4.13 12.64
N LEU A 16 -6.33 -3.79 11.77
CA LEU A 16 -5.32 -4.71 11.28
C LEU A 16 -3.94 -4.10 11.43
N GLN A 17 -3.04 -4.81 12.11
CA GLN A 17 -1.63 -4.43 12.21
C GLN A 17 -0.94 -4.79 10.89
N LEU A 18 -0.42 -3.79 10.19
CA LEU A 18 0.25 -3.97 8.89
C LEU A 18 1.75 -3.71 9.02
N GLN A 19 2.54 -4.62 8.47
CA GLN A 19 3.98 -4.43 8.27
C GLN A 19 4.26 -4.32 6.78
N PHE A 20 5.03 -3.32 6.38
CA PHE A 20 5.32 -3.04 4.97
C PHE A 20 6.77 -3.36 4.65
N ALA A 21 6.99 -4.31 3.75
CA ALA A 21 8.33 -4.69 3.28
C ALA A 21 8.90 -3.71 2.23
N ASN A 22 8.04 -2.92 1.58
CA ASN A 22 8.42 -1.96 0.55
C ASN A 22 7.47 -0.75 0.56
N PRO A 23 7.88 0.41 0.03
CA PRO A 23 7.05 1.61 0.04
C PRO A 23 5.78 1.49 -0.82
N TYR A 24 5.76 0.60 -1.83
CA TYR A 24 4.54 0.32 -2.61
C TYR A 24 3.46 -0.37 -1.79
N ALA A 25 3.83 -1.24 -0.85
CA ALA A 25 2.89 -1.91 0.03
C ALA A 25 2.22 -0.89 0.97
N TYR A 26 2.99 0.10 1.45
CA TYR A 26 2.44 1.23 2.20
C TYR A 26 1.47 2.07 1.36
N GLN A 27 1.85 2.41 0.11
CA GLN A 27 0.95 3.11 -0.82
C GLN A 27 -0.32 2.28 -1.13
N GLY A 28 -0.21 0.96 -1.23
CA GLY A 28 -1.36 0.07 -1.37
C GLY A 28 -2.31 0.15 -0.16
N ALA A 29 -1.79 0.19 1.06
CA ALA A 29 -2.62 0.38 2.25
C ALA A 29 -3.27 1.76 2.29
N GLN A 30 -2.56 2.81 1.87
CA GLN A 30 -3.14 4.15 1.74
C GLN A 30 -4.32 4.16 0.74
N MET A 31 -4.18 3.50 -0.41
CA MET A 31 -5.27 3.34 -1.39
C MET A 31 -6.49 2.62 -0.80
N ILE A 32 -6.30 1.64 0.08
CA ILE A 32 -7.41 0.98 0.80
C ILE A 32 -8.09 1.97 1.76
N ALA A 33 -7.31 2.78 2.49
CA ALA A 33 -7.85 3.77 3.42
C ALA A 33 -8.65 4.87 2.69
N GLU A 34 -8.15 5.35 1.56
CA GLU A 34 -8.86 6.31 0.70
C GLU A 34 -10.15 5.72 0.13
N PHE A 35 -10.14 4.43 -0.26
CA PHE A 35 -11.34 3.73 -0.69
C PHE A 35 -12.37 3.58 0.44
N ASP A 36 -11.96 3.23 1.66
CA ASP A 36 -12.86 3.19 2.83
C ASP A 36 -13.51 4.56 3.09
N GLN A 37 -12.72 5.64 3.02
CA GLN A 37 -13.24 7.00 3.16
C GLN A 37 -14.25 7.35 2.06
N LEU A 38 -13.99 6.98 0.81
CA LEU A 38 -14.92 7.17 -0.31
C LEU A 38 -16.24 6.44 -0.05
N VAL A 39 -16.18 5.16 0.35
CA VAL A 39 -17.38 4.35 0.63
C VAL A 39 -18.20 4.96 1.76
N ARG A 40 -17.56 5.35 2.87
CA ARG A 40 -18.25 6.01 3.98
C ARG A 40 -18.92 7.32 3.56
N THR A 41 -18.25 8.10 2.71
CA THR A 41 -18.82 9.35 2.17
C THR A 41 -20.04 9.07 1.30
N LEU A 42 -19.98 8.12 0.37
CA LEU A 42 -21.10 7.74 -0.49
C LEU A 42 -22.30 7.21 0.32
N LEU A 43 -22.04 6.38 1.33
CA LEU A 43 -23.07 5.88 2.23
C LEU A 43 -23.70 6.99 3.07
N THR A 44 -22.91 7.99 3.48
CA THR A 44 -23.41 9.18 4.18
C THR A 44 -24.33 9.97 3.27
N CYS A 45 -23.90 10.28 2.05
CA CYS A 45 -24.72 11.01 1.07
C CYS A 45 -26.03 10.29 0.79
N ARG A 46 -25.98 8.97 0.63
CA ARG A 46 -27.18 8.12 0.48
C ARG A 46 -28.09 8.22 1.69
N HIS A 47 -27.54 8.12 2.90
CA HIS A 47 -28.32 8.19 4.15
C HIS A 47 -28.99 9.55 4.35
N THR A 48 -28.33 10.65 3.98
CA THR A 48 -28.88 12.01 4.05
C THR A 48 -29.80 12.37 2.88
N GLY A 49 -30.03 11.47 1.93
CA GLY A 49 -30.84 11.73 0.73
C GLY A 49 -30.19 12.63 -0.32
N GLN A 50 -28.87 12.83 -0.26
CA GLN A 50 -28.09 13.61 -1.24
C GLN A 50 -27.76 12.80 -2.49
N LEU A 51 -27.78 11.46 -2.39
CA LEU A 51 -27.48 10.55 -3.49
C LEU A 51 -28.50 9.41 -3.51
N ASN A 52 -28.98 9.06 -4.70
CA ASN A 52 -29.88 7.92 -4.88
C ASN A 52 -29.16 6.58 -4.69
N ASP A 53 -29.95 5.53 -4.45
CA ASP A 53 -29.44 4.19 -4.13
C ASP A 53 -28.61 3.55 -5.26
N GLU A 54 -29.13 3.62 -6.49
CA GLU A 54 -28.50 3.06 -7.68
C GLU A 54 -27.12 3.68 -7.98
N PRO A 55 -26.97 5.02 -8.09
CA PRO A 55 -25.68 5.62 -8.39
C PRO A 55 -24.66 5.44 -7.24
N ALA A 56 -25.11 5.41 -5.99
CA ALA A 56 -24.24 5.10 -4.86
C ALA A 56 -23.65 3.68 -4.99
N THR A 57 -24.49 2.69 -5.27
CA THR A 57 -24.09 1.29 -5.40
C THR A 57 -23.20 1.05 -6.62
N ALA A 58 -23.50 1.70 -7.75
CA ALA A 58 -22.68 1.65 -8.95
C ALA A 58 -21.28 2.26 -8.71
N SER A 59 -21.21 3.40 -8.03
CA SER A 59 -19.94 4.07 -7.68
C SER A 59 -19.06 3.22 -6.77
N ILE A 60 -19.64 2.61 -5.73
CA ILE A 60 -18.94 1.69 -4.82
C ILE A 60 -18.43 0.47 -5.59
N SER A 61 -19.27 -0.12 -6.45
CA SER A 61 -18.90 -1.31 -7.22
C SER A 61 -17.78 -1.04 -8.22
N HIS A 62 -17.83 0.12 -8.90
CA HIS A 62 -16.81 0.54 -9.84
C HIS A 62 -15.46 0.77 -9.14
N SER A 63 -15.45 1.57 -8.08
CA SER A 63 -14.24 1.87 -7.30
C SER A 63 -13.65 0.61 -6.66
N ALA A 64 -14.48 -0.26 -6.08
CA ALA A 64 -14.02 -1.54 -5.53
C ALA A 64 -13.34 -2.42 -6.58
N ARG A 65 -13.88 -2.47 -7.81
CA ARG A 65 -13.29 -3.21 -8.92
C ARG A 65 -11.90 -2.66 -9.28
N ARG A 66 -11.75 -1.34 -9.33
CA ARG A 66 -10.47 -0.68 -9.63
C ARG A 66 -9.42 -0.97 -8.56
N VAL A 67 -9.79 -0.83 -7.28
CA VAL A 67 -8.89 -1.14 -6.15
C VAL A 67 -8.42 -2.59 -6.23
N ARG A 68 -9.33 -3.55 -6.39
CA ARG A 68 -8.98 -4.97 -6.53
C ARG A 68 -8.07 -5.22 -7.74
N ALA A 69 -8.36 -4.61 -8.88
CA ALA A 69 -7.55 -4.74 -10.09
C ALA A 69 -6.10 -4.31 -9.84
N SER A 70 -5.87 -3.20 -9.12
CA SER A 70 -4.52 -2.75 -8.75
C SER A 70 -3.75 -3.80 -7.94
N PHE A 71 -4.42 -4.52 -7.03
CA PHE A 71 -3.80 -5.61 -6.26
C PHE A 71 -3.62 -6.92 -7.04
N SER A 72 -4.35 -7.10 -8.15
CA SER A 72 -4.18 -8.25 -9.05
C SER A 72 -2.96 -8.09 -9.98
N VAL A 73 -2.60 -6.86 -10.35
CA VAL A 73 -1.45 -6.57 -11.24
C VAL A 73 -0.16 -7.29 -10.82
N PRO A 74 0.36 -7.15 -9.58
CA PRO A 74 1.61 -7.80 -9.18
C PRO A 74 1.52 -9.34 -9.17
N GLN A 75 0.32 -9.91 -9.01
CA GLN A 75 0.13 -11.36 -9.03
C GLN A 75 0.40 -11.95 -10.41
N GLY A 76 0.01 -11.23 -11.47
CA GLY A 76 0.28 -11.63 -12.86
C GLY A 76 1.77 -11.62 -13.21
N TYR A 77 2.55 -10.68 -12.67
CA TYR A 77 4.00 -10.66 -12.92
C TYR A 77 4.74 -11.83 -12.27
N ARG A 78 4.30 -12.29 -11.09
CA ARG A 78 4.92 -13.43 -10.40
C ARG A 78 4.80 -14.74 -11.20
N SER A 79 3.70 -14.93 -11.93
CA SER A 79 3.47 -16.17 -12.69
C SER A 79 4.40 -16.36 -13.90
N PHE A 80 5.06 -15.32 -14.38
CA PHE A 80 5.92 -15.43 -15.56
C PHE A 80 7.36 -15.88 -15.25
N GLY A 81 7.81 -15.82 -13.98
CA GLY A 81 9.17 -16.26 -13.60
C GLY A 81 10.32 -15.54 -14.34
N LEU A 82 10.05 -14.30 -14.78
CA LEU A 82 10.96 -13.49 -15.57
C LEU A 82 11.90 -12.67 -14.69
N ASP A 83 13.15 -12.63 -15.10
CA ASP A 83 14.16 -11.75 -14.54
C ASP A 83 14.63 -10.77 -15.60
N ARG A 84 15.13 -9.61 -15.16
CA ARG A 84 15.69 -8.58 -16.04
C ARG A 84 16.79 -9.12 -16.96
N LYS A 85 17.65 -10.01 -16.46
CA LYS A 85 18.70 -10.68 -17.25
C LYS A 85 18.10 -11.58 -18.34
N LYS A 86 17.05 -12.32 -18.00
CA LYS A 86 16.32 -13.13 -18.98
C LYS A 86 15.74 -12.21 -20.05
N LEU A 87 15.17 -11.05 -19.65
CA LEU A 87 14.65 -10.03 -20.56
C LEU A 87 15.68 -9.49 -21.57
N GLN A 88 16.92 -9.27 -21.12
CA GLN A 88 17.99 -8.75 -21.97
C GLN A 88 18.61 -9.81 -22.90
N GLN A 89 18.49 -11.10 -22.57
CA GLN A 89 19.16 -12.19 -23.28
C GLN A 89 18.30 -12.83 -24.38
N ALA A 90 16.97 -12.75 -24.30
CA ALA A 90 16.11 -13.42 -25.26
C ALA A 90 15.68 -12.48 -26.39
N GLY A 91 16.15 -12.76 -27.61
CA GLY A 91 15.38 -12.45 -28.80
C GLY A 91 14.16 -13.36 -28.81
N GLU A 92 12.96 -12.76 -28.79
CA GLU A 92 11.65 -13.43 -28.72
C GLU A 92 11.29 -14.08 -27.36
N PHE A 93 10.66 -13.29 -26.48
CA PHE A 93 9.88 -13.86 -25.37
C PHE A 93 8.64 -14.59 -25.87
N ASP A 94 8.17 -15.55 -25.08
CA ASP A 94 6.85 -16.15 -25.21
C ASP A 94 5.80 -15.06 -25.54
N GLN A 95 5.03 -15.27 -26.62
CA GLN A 95 3.97 -14.36 -27.07
C GLN A 95 2.99 -13.98 -25.95
N ARG A 96 2.86 -14.81 -24.92
CA ARG A 96 2.06 -14.52 -23.72
C ARG A 96 2.65 -13.37 -22.90
N VAL A 97 3.96 -13.34 -22.75
CA VAL A 97 4.71 -12.30 -22.01
C VAL A 97 4.63 -10.98 -22.75
N SER A 98 4.90 -10.97 -24.06
CA SER A 98 4.83 -9.74 -24.86
C SER A 98 3.41 -9.16 -24.89
N ARG A 99 2.39 -10.01 -24.99
CA ARG A 99 0.98 -9.58 -24.92
C ARG A 99 0.59 -9.02 -23.55
N PHE A 100 1.12 -9.58 -22.47
CA PHE A 100 0.79 -9.14 -21.11
C PHE A 100 1.58 -7.89 -20.67
N MET A 101 2.90 -7.91 -20.84
CA MET A 101 3.80 -6.85 -20.39
C MET A 101 3.80 -5.64 -21.32
N ARG A 102 3.34 -5.80 -22.58
CA ARG A 102 3.48 -4.82 -23.66
C ARG A 102 4.96 -4.46 -23.87
N ASP A 103 5.22 -3.40 -24.62
CA ASP A 103 6.56 -2.90 -24.86
C ASP A 103 7.13 -2.30 -23.57
N ILE A 104 8.22 -2.90 -23.08
CA ILE A 104 8.93 -2.43 -21.90
C ILE A 104 10.02 -1.45 -22.38
N PRO A 105 10.02 -0.19 -21.92
CA PRO A 105 11.01 0.79 -22.31
C PRO A 105 12.45 0.34 -22.00
N GLU A 106 13.38 0.61 -22.93
CA GLU A 106 14.78 0.17 -22.78
C GLU A 106 15.49 0.88 -21.62
N ASP A 107 15.14 2.13 -21.31
CA ASP A 107 15.65 2.85 -20.13
C ASP A 107 15.24 2.19 -18.81
N VAL A 108 14.05 1.57 -18.78
CA VAL A 108 13.58 0.74 -17.67
C VAL A 108 14.28 -0.61 -17.64
N LEU A 109 14.71 -1.19 -18.77
CA LEU A 109 15.49 -2.45 -18.85
C LEU A 109 16.99 -2.26 -18.63
N SER A 110 17.55 -1.11 -18.96
CA SER A 110 18.93 -0.71 -18.70
C SER A 110 19.11 -0.31 -17.24
N GLY A 111 18.14 0.41 -16.68
CA GLY A 111 18.05 0.77 -15.27
C GLY A 111 18.44 2.21 -14.98
N GLU A 112 18.56 2.97 -16.06
CA GLU A 112 18.65 4.43 -16.10
C GLU A 112 17.38 5.04 -15.54
N GLN A 113 16.21 4.55 -15.98
CA GLN A 113 14.93 4.94 -15.39
C GLN A 113 14.60 4.04 -14.20
N ARG A 114 14.49 4.65 -13.03
CA ARG A 114 14.09 4.00 -11.78
C ARG A 114 12.78 4.57 -11.31
N ALA A 115 12.03 3.77 -10.57
CA ALA A 115 10.80 4.24 -10.01
C ALA A 115 11.04 5.37 -8.98
N PRO A 116 10.13 6.34 -8.85
CA PRO A 116 10.36 7.55 -8.03
C PRO A 116 10.69 7.26 -6.57
N ILE A 117 10.10 6.21 -6.01
CA ILE A 117 10.25 5.81 -4.60
C ILE A 117 11.38 4.79 -4.39
N THR A 118 12.25 4.60 -5.37
CA THR A 118 13.40 3.70 -5.24
C THR A 118 14.36 4.27 -4.18
N PRO A 119 14.77 3.48 -3.17
CA PRO A 119 15.76 3.91 -2.20
C PRO A 119 17.02 4.40 -2.91
N ARG A 120 17.46 5.63 -2.60
CA ARG A 120 18.72 6.15 -3.12
C ARG A 120 19.85 5.31 -2.52
N LYS A 121 20.80 4.89 -3.37
CA LYS A 121 22.05 4.24 -2.91
C LYS A 121 22.92 5.31 -2.25
N ILE A 122 22.65 5.62 -0.99
CA ILE A 122 23.50 6.50 -0.19
C ILE A 122 24.70 5.65 0.24
N HIS A 123 25.88 5.98 -0.27
CA HIS A 123 27.12 5.45 0.29
C HIS A 123 27.35 6.15 1.62
N PHE A 124 27.06 5.46 2.72
CA PHE A 124 27.53 5.92 4.01
C PHE A 124 29.06 5.87 3.97
N PRO A 125 29.77 6.99 4.21
CA PRO A 125 31.21 6.93 4.38
C PRO A 125 31.47 5.94 5.53
N LYS A 126 32.44 5.04 5.34
CA LYS A 126 32.89 4.13 6.39
C LYS A 126 33.49 4.96 7.52
N GLN A 127 32.66 5.55 8.39
CA GLN A 127 33.12 6.11 9.63
C GLN A 127 33.62 4.92 10.45
N SER A 128 34.91 4.94 10.76
CA SER A 128 35.52 4.06 11.74
C SER A 128 34.77 4.25 13.05
N HIS A 129 33.86 3.33 13.37
CA HIS A 129 33.21 3.29 14.67
C HIS A 129 34.28 2.98 15.72
N ARG A 130 34.87 4.03 16.30
CA ARG A 130 35.49 3.91 17.62
C ARG A 130 34.30 3.77 18.58
N PRO A 131 34.13 2.64 19.29
CA PRO A 131 33.03 2.50 20.22
C PRO A 131 33.22 3.53 21.33
N SER A 132 32.41 4.60 21.33
CA SER A 132 32.25 5.44 22.50
C SER A 132 31.49 4.58 23.50
N SER A 133 32.17 4.17 24.56
CA SER A 133 31.54 3.53 25.72
C SER A 133 30.48 4.49 26.26
N LEU A 134 29.20 4.22 25.98
CA LEU A 134 28.11 4.87 26.69
C LEU A 134 28.23 4.46 28.16
N LYS A 135 28.55 5.42 29.03
CA LYS A 135 28.37 5.24 30.47
C LYS A 135 26.91 4.93 30.73
N SER A 136 26.67 3.77 31.31
CA SER A 136 25.38 3.33 31.84
C SER A 136 24.82 4.40 32.78
N GLN A 137 23.63 4.91 32.48
CA GLN A 137 22.85 5.69 33.44
C GLN A 137 22.35 4.74 34.55
N PRO A 138 22.28 5.21 35.81
CA PRO A 138 21.69 4.42 36.89
C PRO A 138 20.16 4.35 36.71
N SER A 139 19.62 3.15 36.90
CA SER A 139 18.19 2.84 36.87
C SER A 139 17.44 3.48 38.03
N LEU A 140 16.29 4.08 37.74
CA LEU A 140 15.27 4.44 38.73
C LEU A 140 14.13 3.39 38.70
N PRO A 141 13.49 3.11 39.86
CA PRO A 141 12.64 1.94 40.05
C PRO A 141 11.24 2.12 39.45
N GLY A 142 10.66 1.00 39.03
CA GLY A 142 9.53 0.95 38.10
C GLY A 142 8.15 1.26 38.65
N LYS A 143 7.17 1.20 37.73
CA LYS A 143 5.77 0.93 38.03
C LYS A 143 5.03 0.34 36.81
N SER A 144 4.52 -0.87 37.04
CA SER A 144 3.32 -1.54 36.52
C SER A 144 2.98 -1.53 35.02
N SER A 145 3.00 -2.75 34.49
CA SER A 145 2.23 -3.28 33.36
C SER A 145 0.74 -2.91 33.39
N SER A 146 0.20 -2.42 32.28
CA SER A 146 -1.23 -2.54 31.94
C SER A 146 -1.37 -3.42 30.71
N SER A 147 -1.99 -4.58 30.90
CA SER A 147 -2.37 -5.52 29.85
C SER A 147 -3.62 -4.99 29.15
N ASP A 148 -3.57 -4.82 27.82
CA ASP A 148 -4.77 -4.65 26.97
C ASP A 148 -4.96 -5.94 26.16
N GLU A 149 -5.89 -6.78 26.60
CA GLU A 149 -6.34 -7.99 25.90
C GLU A 149 -7.42 -7.60 24.87
N ASN A 150 -7.21 -7.95 23.59
CA ASN A 150 -8.30 -7.96 22.59
C ASN A 150 -8.92 -9.35 22.59
N HIS A 151 -10.23 -9.41 22.86
CA HIS A 151 -11.02 -10.63 22.86
C HIS A 151 -11.54 -10.90 21.44
N ASP A 152 -11.07 -11.98 20.81
CA ASP A 152 -11.64 -12.53 19.57
C ASP A 152 -12.91 -13.33 19.90
N THR A 153 -13.98 -13.06 19.15
CA THR A 153 -15.10 -13.98 18.87
C THR A 153 -15.60 -13.69 17.47
#